data_AF-A0A7V9DBU0-F1
#
_entry.id   AF-A0A7V9DBU0-F1
#
_cell.length_a   1.000
_cell.length_b   1.000
_cell.length_c   1.000
_cell.angle_alpha   90.00
_cell.angle_beta   90.00
_cell.angle_gamma   90.00
#
_symmetry.space_group_name_H-M   'P 1'
#
loop_
_entity.id
_entity.type
_entity.pdbx_description
1 polymer ?
#
loop_
_entity_poly.entity_id
_entity_poly.type
_entity_poly.pdbx_seq_one_letter_code
_entity_poly.pdbx_strand_id
1 'polypeptide(L)'
;MTIYDSVAIREILPHRYPFLMVDKIIELEPKTRIVGIKQVTMNEHFFVGHFPEAPVMPGVLQIEALAQVGAILALREFEDRGDKIPFFSGIESAKFRRPVVP
;
A
#
# COMPACT_ATOMS: atom_id res chain seq x y z
N MET A 1 8.87 0.80 -16.49
CA MET A 1 7.60 1.25 -17.10
C MET A 1 6.49 1.04 -16.07
N THR A 2 5.55 1.96 -15.91
CA THR A 2 4.44 1.81 -14.94
C THR A 2 3.39 0.84 -15.50
N ILE A 3 2.94 -0.13 -14.69
CA ILE A 3 1.85 -1.06 -15.06
C ILE A 3 0.51 -0.49 -14.62
N TYR A 4 0.39 -0.07 -13.36
CA TYR A 4 -0.77 0.65 -12.83
C TYR A 4 -0.31 1.96 -12.20
N ASP A 5 -0.98 3.05 -12.55
CA ASP A 5 -0.85 4.34 -11.88
C ASP A 5 -1.90 4.47 -10.76
N SER A 6 -1.90 5.61 -10.09
CA SER A 6 -2.80 5.87 -8.97
C SER A 6 -4.28 5.91 -9.37
N VAL A 7 -4.60 6.25 -10.63
CA VAL A 7 -5.99 6.23 -11.12
C VAL A 7 -6.44 4.79 -11.28
N ALA A 8 -5.65 3.95 -11.96
CA ALA A 8 -5.96 2.53 -12.12
C ALA A 8 -6.05 1.79 -10.76
N ILE A 9 -5.18 2.12 -9.80
CA ILE A 9 -5.21 1.52 -8.46
C ILE A 9 -6.51 1.86 -7.72
N ARG A 10 -7.05 3.08 -7.87
CA ARG A 10 -8.30 3.50 -7.22
C ARG A 10 -9.54 2.74 -7.70
N GLU A 11 -9.50 2.24 -8.93
CA GLU A 11 -10.58 1.41 -9.48
C GLU A 11 -10.50 -0.04 -8.97
N ILE A 12 -9.32 -0.49 -8.54
CA ILE A 12 -9.11 -1.85 -8.02
C ILE A 12 -9.33 -1.92 -6.51
N LEU A 13 -8.80 -0.94 -5.77
CA LEU A 13 -8.87 -0.91 -4.32
C LEU A 13 -10.01 0.00 -3.84
N PRO A 14 -10.77 -0.40 -2.80
CA PRO A 14 -11.80 0.45 -2.21
C PRO A 14 -11.20 1.58 -1.36
N HIS A 15 -9.93 1.49 -0.94
CA HIS A 15 -9.23 2.46 -0.11
C HIS A 15 -9.21 3.85 -0.75
N ARG A 16 -9.37 4.90 0.06
CA ARG A 16 -9.30 6.32 -0.34
C ARG A 16 -8.45 7.10 0.66
N TYR A 17 -8.07 8.33 0.33
CA TYR A 17 -7.41 9.22 1.28
C TYR A 17 -8.21 9.29 2.60
N PRO A 18 -7.55 9.21 3.78
CA PRO A 18 -6.10 9.21 3.99
C PRO A 18 -5.43 7.82 4.03
N PHE A 19 -6.11 6.76 3.57
CA PHE A 19 -5.71 5.36 3.76
C PHE A 19 -5.42 4.58 2.48
N LEU A 20 -5.40 5.22 1.29
CA LEU A 20 -4.83 4.60 0.09
C LEU A 20 -3.32 4.88 0.06
N MET A 21 -2.52 3.82 0.13
CA MET A 21 -1.07 3.89 0.41
C MET A 21 -0.20 3.32 -0.71
N VAL A 22 -0.71 3.19 -1.93
CA VAL A 22 0.03 2.68 -3.10
C VAL A 22 -0.11 3.65 -4.25
N ASP A 23 1.00 4.16 -4.78
CA ASP A 23 1.00 5.15 -5.85
C ASP A 23 1.13 4.53 -7.24
N LYS A 24 1.91 3.44 -7.35
CA LYS A 24 2.15 2.74 -8.63
C LYS A 24 2.39 1.25 -8.41
N ILE A 25 2.08 0.47 -9.44
CA ILE A 25 2.60 -0.89 -9.62
C ILE A 25 3.57 -0.89 -10.80
N ILE A 26 4.76 -1.46 -10.59
CA ILE A 26 5.83 -1.48 -11.60
C ILE A 26 6.20 -2.88 -12.09
N GLU A 27 5.85 -3.93 -11.33
CA GLU A 27 6.02 -5.32 -11.73
C GLU A 27 4.80 -6.12 -11.29
N LEU A 28 4.34 -7.05 -12.14
CA LEU A 28 3.12 -7.81 -11.89
C LEU A 28 3.14 -9.15 -12.63
N GLU A 29 3.33 -10.22 -11.88
CA GLU A 29 3.26 -11.61 -12.30
C GLU A 29 2.04 -12.26 -11.62
N PRO A 30 0.99 -12.62 -12.38
CA PRO A 30 -0.23 -13.21 -11.82
C PRO A 30 0.07 -14.37 -10.86
N LYS A 31 -0.65 -14.40 -9.74
CA LYS A 31 -0.53 -15.41 -8.67
C LYS A 31 0.86 -15.57 -8.03
N THR A 32 1.85 -14.75 -8.41
CA THR A 32 3.26 -15.02 -8.10
C THR A 32 3.92 -13.84 -7.41
N ARG A 33 3.96 -12.66 -8.06
CA ARG A 33 4.75 -11.53 -7.58
C ARG A 33 4.14 -10.20 -8.01
N ILE A 34 4.25 -9.21 -7.14
CA ILE A 34 3.88 -7.83 -7.44
C ILE A 34 4.89 -6.89 -6.76
N VAL A 35 5.22 -5.78 -7.42
CA VAL A 35 6.04 -4.71 -6.85
C VAL A 35 5.30 -3.39 -6.97
N GLY A 36 5.00 -2.80 -5.82
CA GLY A 36 4.38 -1.48 -5.71
C GLY A 36 5.38 -0.41 -5.27
N ILE A 37 5.01 0.84 -5.52
CA ILE A 37 5.71 2.04 -5.04
C ILE A 37 4.76 2.80 -4.13
N LYS A 38 5.24 3.14 -2.93
CA LYS A 38 4.70 4.19 -2.07
C LYS A 38 5.76 5.27 -1.92
N GLN A 39 5.48 6.45 -2.44
CA GLN A 39 6.25 7.67 -2.21
C GLN A 39 5.99 8.13 -0.79
N VAL A 40 7.05 8.45 -0.07
CA VAL A 40 6.97 8.99 1.28
C VAL A 40 7.34 10.46 1.22
N THR A 41 6.50 11.32 1.78
CA THR A 41 6.72 12.78 1.73
C THR A 41 6.23 13.46 2.99
N MET A 42 6.89 14.57 3.38
CA MET A 42 6.54 15.33 4.57
C MET A 42 5.10 15.88 4.54
N ASN A 43 4.49 15.96 3.35
CA ASN A 43 3.12 16.41 3.16
C ASN A 43 2.06 15.32 3.42
N GLU A 44 2.41 14.23 4.11
CA GLU A 44 1.45 13.21 4.55
C GLU A 44 0.94 13.46 5.97
N HIS A 45 -0.37 13.32 6.16
CA HIS A 45 -1.08 13.65 7.41
C HIS A 45 -0.50 13.01 8.68
N PHE A 46 0.08 11.80 8.59
CA PHE A 46 0.61 11.10 9.75
C PHE A 46 1.94 11.69 10.26
N PHE A 47 2.69 12.44 9.45
CA PHE A 47 3.94 13.05 9.89
C PHE A 47 3.74 14.20 10.88
N VAL A 48 2.56 14.83 10.89
CA VAL A 48 2.20 15.86 11.88
C VAL A 48 2.30 15.31 13.31
N GLY A 49 2.00 14.02 13.50
CA GLY A 49 2.00 13.37 14.82
C GLY A 49 3.10 12.32 15.03
N HIS A 50 3.85 11.93 13.99
CA HIS A 50 4.77 10.79 14.07
C HIS A 50 6.13 11.06 13.43
N PHE A 51 7.00 11.84 14.06
CA PHE A 51 6.78 12.71 15.23
C PHE A 51 7.09 14.15 14.83
N PRO A 52 6.52 15.18 15.50
CA PRO A 52 6.64 16.59 15.08
C PRO A 52 8.07 17.04 14.73
N GLU A 53 9.08 16.65 15.52
CA GLU A 53 10.49 17.03 15.33
C GLU A 53 11.36 15.89 14.76
N ALA A 54 10.77 14.73 14.48
CA ALA A 54 11.45 13.53 14.00
C ALA A 54 10.50 12.71 13.12
N PRO A 55 10.17 13.20 11.91
CA PRO A 55 9.21 12.54 11.04
C PRO A 55 9.73 11.16 10.62
N VAL A 56 8.94 10.13 10.92
CA VAL A 56 9.24 8.74 10.55
C VAL A 56 7.94 8.04 10.17
N MET A 57 7.91 7.36 9.03
CA MET A 57 6.70 6.67 8.58
C MET A 57 6.35 5.57 9.60
N PRO A 58 5.12 5.57 10.16
CA PRO A 58 4.70 4.52 11.08
C PRO A 58 4.88 3.13 10.44
N GLY A 59 5.52 2.20 11.17
CA GLY A 59 5.78 0.85 10.65
C GLY A 59 4.49 0.12 10.24
N VAL A 60 3.40 0.35 10.97
CA VAL A 60 2.08 -0.19 10.64
C VAL A 60 1.55 0.27 9.27
N LEU A 61 1.88 1.50 8.84
CA LEU A 61 1.50 1.99 7.51
C LEU A 61 2.38 1.43 6.40
N GLN A 62 3.61 0.99 6.71
CA GLN A 62 4.43 0.23 5.77
C GLN A 62 3.81 -1.17 5.53
N ILE A 63 3.34 -1.82 6.59
CA ILE A 63 2.61 -3.10 6.47
C ILE A 63 1.31 -2.90 5.70
N GLU A 64 0.55 -1.84 5.98
CA GLU A 64 -0.68 -1.52 5.25
C GLU A 64 -0.42 -1.32 3.75
N ALA A 65 0.62 -0.57 3.38
CA ALA A 65 1.01 -0.40 1.97
C ALA A 65 1.36 -1.75 1.31
N LEU A 66 2.08 -2.63 2.01
CA LEU A 66 2.36 -4.00 1.55
C LEU A 66 1.09 -4.83 1.39
N ALA A 67 0.16 -4.75 2.34
CA ALA A 67 -1.12 -5.44 2.30
C ALA A 67 -1.97 -4.98 1.12
N GLN A 68 -2.02 -3.68 0.83
CA GLN A 68 -2.72 -3.12 -0.33
C GLN A 68 -2.12 -3.58 -1.66
N VAL A 69 -0.79 -3.61 -1.76
CA VAL A 69 -0.11 -4.19 -2.92
C VAL A 69 -0.47 -5.68 -3.09
N GLY A 70 -0.48 -6.45 -2.01
CA GLY A 70 -0.94 -7.85 -2.03
C GLY A 70 -2.42 -8.00 -2.42
N ALA A 71 -3.29 -7.11 -1.95
CA ALA A 71 -4.71 -7.11 -2.29
C ALA A 71 -4.93 -6.82 -3.78
N ILE A 72 -4.14 -5.93 -4.40
CA ILE A 72 -4.17 -5.69 -5.86
C ILE A 72 -3.84 -7.00 -6.60
N LEU A 73 -2.85 -7.76 -6.14
CA LEU A 73 -2.52 -9.06 -6.76
C LEU A 73 -3.67 -10.08 -6.59
N ALA A 74 -4.24 -10.19 -5.39
CA ALA A 74 -5.26 -11.18 -5.07
C ALA A 74 -6.62 -10.90 -5.74
N LEU A 75 -7.08 -9.64 -5.75
CA LEU A 75 -8.39 -9.26 -6.30
C LEU A 75 -8.50 -9.51 -7.81
N ARG A 76 -7.37 -9.60 -8.53
CA ARG A 76 -7.37 -9.91 -9.98
C ARG A 76 -7.87 -11.32 -10.31
N GLU A 77 -7.87 -12.21 -9.33
CA GLU A 77 -8.33 -13.61 -9.50
C GLU A 77 -9.85 -13.73 -9.43
N PHE A 78 -10.56 -12.64 -9.12
CA PHE A 78 -12.01 -12.61 -9.00
C PHE A 78 -12.63 -11.77 -10.12
N GLU A 79 -13.60 -12.33 -10.84
CA GLU A 79 -14.35 -11.60 -11.87
C GLU A 79 -15.22 -10.49 -11.25
N ASP A 80 -15.76 -10.74 -10.05
CA ASP A 80 -16.63 -9.84 -9.27
C ASP A 80 -15.86 -8.99 -8.25
N ARG A 81 -14.56 -8.73 -8.50
CA ARG A 81 -13.68 -7.98 -7.60
C ARG A 81 -14.20 -6.62 -7.13
N GLY A 82 -15.04 -5.95 -7.93
CA GLY A 82 -15.61 -4.63 -7.59
C GLY A 82 -16.52 -4.65 -6.36
N ASP A 83 -17.10 -5.80 -6.04
CA ASP A 83 -18.02 -5.98 -4.92
C ASP A 83 -17.33 -6.58 -3.68
N LYS A 84 -16.00 -6.82 -3.76
CA LYS A 84 -15.23 -7.45 -2.68
C LYS A 84 -14.45 -6.42 -1.88
N ILE A 85 -14.57 -6.51 -0.57
CA ILE A 85 -13.73 -5.76 0.37
C ILE A 85 -12.67 -6.71 0.92
N PRO A 86 -11.37 -6.46 0.69
CA PRO A 86 -10.32 -7.28 1.26
C PRO A 86 -10.23 -7.05 2.78
N PHE A 87 -10.21 -8.14 3.53
CA PHE A 87 -9.94 -8.12 4.97
C PHE A 87 -8.60 -8.79 5.25
N PHE A 88 -7.77 -8.11 6.03
CA PHE A 88 -6.46 -8.60 6.42
C PHE A 88 -6.57 -9.43 7.70
N SER A 89 -6.31 -10.74 7.62
CA SER A 89 -6.60 -11.68 8.70
C SER A 89 -5.50 -11.79 9.76
N GLY A 90 -4.26 -11.47 9.41
CA GLY A 90 -3.14 -11.58 10.33
C GLY A 90 -1.82 -11.13 9.73
N ILE A 91 -0.87 -10.83 10.62
CA ILE A 91 0.50 -10.47 10.28
C ILE A 91 1.41 -11.39 11.08
N GLU A 92 2.34 -12.03 10.40
CA GLU A 92 3.35 -12.88 11.02
C GLU A 92 4.76 -12.40 10.63
N SER A 93 5.70 -12.47 11.58
CA SER A 93 7.13 -12.23 11.34
C SER A 93 7.51 -10.87 10.73
N ALA A 94 6.71 -9.82 10.97
CA ALA A 94 7.06 -8.47 10.54
C ALA A 94 8.28 -7.95 11.31
N LYS A 95 9.32 -7.52 10.58
CA LYS A 95 10.55 -6.97 11.16
C LYS A 95 11.02 -5.73 10.41
N PHE A 96 11.01 -4.59 11.10
CA PHE A 96 11.51 -3.32 10.59
C PHE A 96 13.01 -3.21 10.86
N ARG A 97 13.79 -2.89 9.82
CA ARG A 97 15.26 -2.83 9.91
C ARG A 97 15.80 -1.41 10.05
N ARG A 98 15.14 -0.44 9.43
CA ARG A 98 15.54 0.97 9.39
C ARG A 98 14.29 1.84 9.33
N PRO A 99 14.33 3.07 9.88
CA PRO A 99 13.25 4.04 9.70
C PRO A 99 13.11 4.40 8.22
N VAL A 100 11.87 4.59 7.78
CA VAL A 100 11.54 5.20 6.50
C VAL A 100 11.13 6.64 6.78
N VAL A 101 11.72 7.59 6.08
CA VAL A 101 11.56 9.03 6.30
C VAL A 101 11.12 9.72 5.01
N PRO A 102 10.56 10.94 5.07
CA PRO A 102 10.32 11.78 3.91
C PRO A 102 11.53 11.97 2.99
#